data_AF-A0AAN6RMF5-F1
#
_entry.id   AF-A0AAN6RMF5-F1
#
_cell.length_a   1.000
_cell.length_b   1.000
_cell.length_c   1.000
_cell.angle_alpha   90.00
_cell.angle_beta   90.00
_cell.angle_gamma   90.00
#
_symmetry.space_group_name_H-M   'P 1'
#
loop_
_entity.id
_entity.type
_entity.pdbx_description
1 polymer ?
#
loop_
_entity_poly.entity_id
_entity_poly.type
_entity_poly.pdbx_seq_one_letter_code
_entity_poly.pdbx_strand_id
1 'polypeptide(L)'
;MPFDRRLLLAAFSSFTCGSTLGYLNTSRLASLRFRAENAHRLPISNPGWYLYHKSKNYYKLKHGLGAGLRSGFYLAAWASLFFVVEESMDVFRGTWRAGRSLTEMEGERTKNAVTTMTDGLNSRSSGMRATDRQRNSVQRTLQEEQ
;
A
#
# COMPACT_ATOMS: atom_id res chain seq x y z
N MET A 1 -9.28 -4.69 -0.96
CA MET A 1 -9.67 -3.91 -2.16
C MET A 1 -8.50 -3.93 -3.13
N PRO A 2 -8.70 -4.19 -4.43
CA PRO A 2 -7.62 -4.16 -5.42
C PRO A 2 -6.99 -2.76 -5.54
N PHE A 3 -5.69 -2.70 -5.88
CA PHE A 3 -4.88 -1.47 -5.97
C PHE A 3 -5.52 -0.43 -6.91
N ASP A 4 -6.00 -0.86 -8.07
CA ASP A 4 -6.62 0.02 -9.07
C ASP A 4 -7.80 0.82 -8.50
N ARG A 5 -8.64 0.17 -7.68
CA ARG A 5 -9.79 0.83 -7.05
C ARG A 5 -9.37 1.82 -5.98
N ARG A 6 -8.32 1.51 -5.19
CA ARG A 6 -7.78 2.42 -4.17
C ARG A 6 -7.22 3.68 -4.82
N LEU A 7 -6.41 3.50 -5.87
CA LEU A 7 -5.79 4.59 -6.62
C LEU A 7 -6.84 5.49 -7.27
N LEU A 8 -7.82 4.91 -7.97
CA LEU A 8 -8.89 5.67 -8.60
C LEU A 8 -9.71 6.47 -7.59
N LEU A 9 -10.06 5.86 -6.45
CA LEU A 9 -10.85 6.54 -5.41
C LEU A 9 -10.06 7.68 -4.75
N ALA A 10 -8.77 7.45 -4.49
CA ALA A 10 -7.87 8.46 -3.93
C ALA A 10 -7.62 9.62 -4.89
N ALA A 11 -7.35 9.33 -6.16
CA ALA A 11 -7.15 10.33 -7.20
C ALA A 11 -8.43 11.15 -7.44
N PHE A 12 -9.61 10.50 -7.50
CA PHE A 12 -10.88 11.20 -7.73
C PHE A 12 -11.29 12.08 -6.54
N SER A 13 -11.13 11.58 -5.31
CA SER A 13 -11.44 12.34 -4.10
C SER A 13 -10.50 13.54 -3.90
N SER A 14 -9.19 13.35 -4.11
CA SER A 14 -8.20 14.43 -4.06
C SER A 14 -8.41 15.45 -5.17
N PHE A 15 -8.71 15.00 -6.40
CA PHE A 15 -9.06 15.89 -7.51
C PHE A 15 -10.29 16.74 -7.20
N THR A 16 -11.35 16.13 -6.68
CA THR A 16 -12.60 16.83 -6.36
C THR A 16 -12.38 17.85 -5.25
N CYS A 17 -11.65 17.47 -4.21
CA CYS A 17 -11.30 18.36 -3.10
C CYS A 17 -10.42 19.53 -3.58
N GLY A 18 -9.34 19.25 -4.32
CA GLY A 18 -8.43 20.25 -4.86
C GLY A 18 -9.08 21.19 -5.87
N SER A 19 -9.99 20.66 -6.70
CA SER A 19 -10.76 21.46 -7.66
C SER A 19 -11.74 22.38 -6.95
N THR A 20 -12.46 21.87 -5.94
CA THR A 20 -13.43 22.66 -5.18
C THR A 20 -12.72 23.79 -4.42
N LEU A 21 -11.63 23.49 -3.73
CA LEU A 21 -10.88 24.49 -2.99
C LEU A 21 -10.28 25.57 -3.91
N GLY A 22 -9.67 25.16 -5.03
CA GLY A 22 -9.12 26.08 -6.02
C GLY A 22 -10.20 26.95 -6.68
N TYR A 23 -11.33 26.36 -7.03
CA TYR A 23 -12.49 27.06 -7.58
C TYR A 23 -13.04 28.10 -6.59
N LEU A 24 -13.26 27.72 -5.33
CA LEU A 24 -13.83 28.63 -4.33
C LEU A 24 -12.91 29.83 -4.04
N ASN A 25 -11.60 29.59 -3.93
CA ASN A 25 -10.65 30.67 -3.65
C ASN A 25 -10.56 31.66 -4.82
N THR A 26 -10.39 31.15 -6.04
CA THR A 26 -10.23 31.99 -7.24
C THR A 26 -11.53 32.66 -7.68
N SER A 27 -12.68 31.98 -7.55
CA SER A 27 -13.99 32.58 -7.86
C SER A 27 -14.37 33.71 -6.90
N ARG A 28 -13.96 33.64 -5.62
CA ARG A 28 -14.09 34.74 -4.66
C ARG A 28 -13.24 35.93 -5.07
N LEU A 29 -11.97 35.71 -5.39
CA LEU A 29 -11.06 36.77 -5.83
C LEU A 29 -11.57 37.44 -7.12
N ALA A 30 -11.98 36.64 -8.11
CA ALA A 30 -12.57 37.13 -9.36
C ALA A 30 -13.85 37.94 -9.12
N SER A 31 -14.69 37.53 -8.18
CA SER A 31 -15.91 38.27 -7.82
C SER A 31 -15.60 39.62 -7.16
N LEU A 32 -14.58 39.70 -6.32
CA LEU A 32 -14.16 40.95 -5.68
C LEU A 32 -13.55 41.90 -6.72
N ARG A 33 -12.74 41.35 -7.62
CA ARG A 33 -12.15 42.11 -8.73
C ARG A 33 -13.22 42.68 -9.66
N PHE A 34 -14.18 41.88 -10.08
CA PHE A 34 -15.30 42.35 -10.90
C PHE A 34 -16.11 43.45 -10.20
N ARG A 35 -16.32 43.35 -8.88
CA ARG A 35 -17.01 44.39 -8.09
C ARG A 35 -16.19 45.68 -8.01
N ALA A 36 -14.87 45.58 -7.86
CA ALA A 36 -13.99 46.74 -7.86
C ALA A 36 -13.97 47.43 -9.24
N GLU A 37 -13.87 46.64 -10.32
CA GLU A 37 -13.88 47.14 -11.70
C GLU A 37 -15.23 47.73 -12.12
N ASN A 38 -16.34 47.33 -11.50
CA ASN A 38 -17.70 47.82 -11.84
C ASN A 38 -18.32 48.68 -10.74
N ALA A 39 -17.56 49.11 -9.73
CA ALA A 39 -18.08 49.93 -8.63
C ALA A 39 -18.66 51.28 -9.11
N HIS A 40 -18.23 51.77 -10.28
CA HIS A 40 -18.75 52.98 -10.91
C HIS A 40 -19.89 52.73 -11.91
N ARG A 41 -20.19 51.48 -12.29
CA ARG A 41 -21.19 51.12 -13.31
C ARG A 41 -22.31 50.24 -12.75
N LEU A 42 -22.93 50.65 -11.65
CA LEU A 42 -24.07 49.93 -11.12
C LEU A 42 -25.30 50.16 -12.02
N PRO A 43 -26.03 49.10 -12.40
CA PRO A 43 -27.22 49.25 -13.24
C PRO A 43 -28.34 49.95 -12.46
N ILE A 44 -28.91 50.99 -13.07
CA ILE A 44 -30.07 51.74 -12.56
C ILE A 44 -31.41 51.21 -13.09
N SER A 45 -31.39 50.38 -14.14
CA SER A 45 -32.59 49.81 -14.77
C SER A 45 -32.79 48.34 -14.40
N ASN A 46 -34.05 47.91 -14.26
CA ASN A 46 -34.43 46.52 -14.00
C ASN A 46 -33.76 45.49 -14.95
N PRO A 47 -33.80 45.64 -16.29
CA PRO A 47 -33.15 44.69 -17.19
C PRO A 47 -31.62 44.71 -17.11
N GLY A 48 -31.02 45.86 -16.78
CA GLY A 48 -29.57 45.97 -16.59
C GLY A 48 -29.06 45.14 -15.41
N TRP A 49 -29.89 44.97 -14.37
CA TRP A 49 -29.54 44.21 -13.17
C TRP A 49 -29.38 42.70 -13.46
N TYR A 50 -30.19 42.15 -14.36
CA TYR A 50 -30.07 40.77 -14.83
C TYR A 50 -28.78 40.55 -15.63
N LEU A 51 -28.49 41.44 -16.58
CA LEU A 51 -27.28 41.37 -17.41
C LEU A 51 -26.01 41.47 -16.55
N TYR A 52 -26.02 42.34 -15.53
CA TYR A 52 -24.92 42.47 -14.58
C TYR A 52 -24.64 41.15 -13.84
N HIS A 53 -25.69 40.46 -13.36
CA HIS A 53 -25.53 39.18 -12.67
C HIS A 53 -25.05 38.06 -13.59
N LYS A 54 -25.52 38.04 -14.84
CA LYS A 54 -25.06 37.08 -15.86
C LYS A 54 -23.56 37.25 -16.13
N SER A 55 -23.11 38.47 -16.41
CA SER A 55 -21.69 38.78 -16.65
C SER A 55 -20.82 38.49 -15.44
N LYS A 56 -21.28 38.83 -14.23
CA LYS A 56 -20.58 38.51 -12.98
C LYS A 56 -20.39 37.01 -12.81
N ASN A 57 -21.43 36.21 -13.09
CA ASN A 57 -21.34 34.76 -12.95
C ASN A 57 -20.42 34.13 -14.00
N TYR A 58 -20.44 34.63 -15.24
CA TYR A 58 -19.51 34.22 -16.29
C TYR A 58 -18.05 34.53 -15.95
N TYR A 59 -17.78 35.73 -15.43
CA TYR A 59 -16.43 36.14 -15.02
C TYR A 59 -15.89 35.22 -13.90
N LYS A 60 -16.71 34.96 -12.88
CA LYS A 60 -16.38 34.02 -11.80
C LYS A 60 -16.11 32.60 -12.32
N LEU A 61 -16.96 32.10 -13.22
CA LEU A 61 -16.85 30.75 -13.77
C LEU A 61 -15.57 30.59 -14.60
N LYS A 62 -15.29 31.56 -15.49
CA LYS A 62 -14.10 31.55 -16.37
C LYS A 62 -12.80 31.47 -15.58
N HIS A 63 -12.67 32.30 -14.55
CA HIS A 63 -11.46 32.33 -13.71
C HIS A 63 -11.43 31.17 -12.71
N GLY A 64 -12.58 30.76 -12.18
CA GLY A 64 -12.71 29.67 -11.22
C GLY A 64 -12.38 28.30 -11.80
N LEU A 65 -12.91 27.98 -12.98
CA LEU A 65 -12.75 26.66 -13.59
C LEU A 65 -11.29 26.37 -13.96
N GLY A 66 -10.61 27.31 -14.62
CA GLY A 66 -9.21 27.11 -15.03
C GLY A 66 -8.27 26.88 -13.84
N ALA A 67 -8.43 27.67 -12.78
CA ALA A 67 -7.62 27.53 -11.57
C ALA A 67 -7.98 26.27 -10.76
N GLY A 68 -9.27 25.95 -10.64
CA GLY A 68 -9.73 24.74 -9.95
C GLY A 68 -9.23 23.47 -10.62
N LEU A 69 -9.33 23.36 -11.95
CA LEU A 69 -8.81 22.20 -12.68
C LEU A 69 -7.30 22.06 -12.50
N ARG A 70 -6.54 23.17 -12.56
CA ARG A 70 -5.09 23.14 -12.34
C ARG A 70 -4.73 22.67 -10.94
N SER A 71 -5.37 23.18 -9.89
CA SER A 71 -5.11 22.75 -8.52
C SER A 71 -5.56 21.32 -8.26
N GLY A 72 -6.69 20.90 -8.81
CA GLY A 72 -7.18 19.52 -8.75
C GLY A 72 -6.22 18.52 -9.38
N PHE A 73 -5.69 18.82 -10.57
CA PHE A 73 -4.69 17.98 -11.23
C PHE A 73 -3.39 17.87 -10.44
N TYR A 74 -2.90 18.98 -9.86
CA TYR A 74 -1.72 18.94 -8.99
C TYR A 74 -1.95 18.03 -7.78
N LEU A 75 -3.08 18.15 -7.09
CA LEU A 75 -3.39 17.34 -5.91
C LEU A 75 -3.56 15.85 -6.26
N ALA A 76 -4.24 15.56 -7.37
CA ALA A 76 -4.42 14.20 -7.85
C ALA A 76 -3.09 13.55 -8.26
N ALA A 77 -2.20 14.31 -8.90
CA ALA A 77 -0.86 13.83 -9.24
C ALA A 77 -0.05 13.51 -7.98
N TRP A 78 -0.09 14.39 -6.96
CA TRP A 78 0.58 14.13 -5.67
C TRP A 78 0.01 12.93 -4.93
N ALA A 79 -1.32 12.79 -4.90
CA ALA A 79 -1.97 11.63 -4.28
C ALA A 79 -1.61 10.32 -4.99
N SER A 80 -1.67 10.30 -6.32
CA SER A 80 -1.29 9.12 -7.11
C SER A 80 0.18 8.75 -6.90
N LEU A 81 1.08 9.73 -6.87
CA LEU A 81 2.49 9.51 -6.59
C LEU A 81 2.69 8.83 -5.22
N PHE A 82 2.00 9.32 -4.19
CA PHE A 82 2.07 8.73 -2.86
C PHE A 82 1.61 7.26 -2.84
N PHE A 83 0.48 6.95 -3.48
CA PHE A 83 -0.03 5.57 -3.55
C PHE A 83 0.87 4.63 -4.35
N VAL A 84 1.52 5.12 -5.41
CA VAL A 84 2.51 4.32 -6.15
C VAL A 84 3.71 3.99 -5.26
N VAL A 85 4.19 4.95 -4.47
CA VAL A 85 5.29 4.72 -3.52
C VAL A 85 4.88 3.74 -2.42
N GLU A 86 3.65 3.84 -1.89
CA GLU A 86 3.11 2.90 -0.91
C GLU A 86 3.15 1.46 -1.44
N GLU A 87 2.61 1.23 -2.63
CA GLU A 87 2.59 -0.11 -3.25
C GLU A 87 4.01 -0.63 -3.51
N SER A 88 4.92 0.25 -3.94
CA SER A 88 6.33 -0.10 -4.14
C SER A 88 6.98 -0.59 -2.84
N MET A 89 6.66 0.07 -1.72
CA MET A 89 7.16 -0.32 -0.39
C MET A 89 6.53 -1.61 0.10
N ASP A 90 5.24 -1.86 -0.18
CA ASP A 90 4.56 -3.09 0.20
C ASP A 90 5.14 -4.30 -0.55
N VAL A 91 5.41 -4.17 -1.85
CA VAL A 91 6.11 -5.21 -2.64
C VAL A 91 7.50 -5.46 -2.08
N PHE A 92 8.27 -4.40 -1.77
CA PHE A 92 9.61 -4.51 -1.20
C PHE A 92 9.62 -5.23 0.17
N ARG A 93 8.62 -4.96 1.01
CA ARG A 93 8.44 -5.66 2.31
C ARG A 93 7.97 -7.10 2.11
N GLY A 94 7.13 -7.37 1.12
CA GLY A 94 6.70 -8.71 0.74
C GLY A 94 7.87 -9.60 0.32
N THR A 95 8.74 -9.10 -0.54
CA THR A 95 9.96 -9.81 -0.96
C THR A 95 10.95 -10.02 0.18
N TRP A 96 11.09 -9.04 1.08
CA TRP A 96 11.96 -9.15 2.24
C TRP A 96 11.45 -10.17 3.28
N ARG A 97 10.13 -10.21 3.53
CA ARG A 97 9.52 -11.22 4.42
C ARG A 97 9.56 -12.61 3.80
N ALA A 98 9.36 -12.74 2.50
CA ALA A 98 9.52 -14.00 1.78
C ALA A 98 10.97 -14.51 1.82
N GLY A 99 11.94 -13.60 1.69
CA GLY A 99 13.36 -13.93 1.89
C GLY A 99 13.64 -14.45 3.30
N ARG A 100 13.03 -13.83 4.33
CA ARG A 100 13.17 -14.28 5.73
C ARG A 100 12.51 -15.62 6.01
N SER A 101 11.36 -15.91 5.40
CA SER A 101 10.70 -17.22 5.57
C SER A 101 11.46 -18.35 4.87
N LEU A 102 12.14 -18.08 3.74
CA LEU A 102 12.98 -19.07 3.09
C LEU A 102 14.17 -19.46 3.97
N THR A 103 14.84 -18.49 4.60
CA THR A 103 15.91 -18.78 5.58
C THR A 103 15.38 -19.52 6.82
N GLU A 104 14.15 -19.26 7.26
CA GLU A 104 13.52 -20.00 8.36
C GLU A 104 13.21 -21.46 7.94
N MET A 105 12.70 -21.67 6.72
CA MET A 105 12.43 -23.02 6.20
C MET A 105 13.70 -23.83 5.95
N GLU A 106 14.79 -23.19 5.55
CA GLU A 106 16.11 -23.83 5.42
C GLU A 106 16.67 -24.22 6.80
N GLY A 107 16.47 -23.36 7.80
CA GLY A 107 16.80 -23.65 9.20
C GLY A 107 16.00 -24.80 9.80
N GLU A 108 14.69 -24.85 9.57
CA GLU A 108 13.82 -25.96 10.03
C GLU A 108 14.14 -27.28 9.32
N ARG A 109 14.42 -27.23 8.01
CA ARG A 109 14.76 -28.42 7.22
C ARG A 109 16.10 -29.03 7.64
N THR A 110 17.10 -28.18 7.94
CA THR A 110 18.40 -28.64 8.43
C THR A 110 18.31 -29.20 9.86
N LYS A 111 17.57 -28.54 10.76
CA LYS A 111 17.30 -29.08 12.10
C LYS A 111 16.63 -30.45 12.04
N ASN A 112 15.56 -30.59 11.25
CA ASN A 112 14.84 -31.85 11.14
C ASN A 112 15.70 -32.96 10.50
N ALA A 113 16.51 -32.63 9.50
CA ALA A 113 17.45 -33.58 8.89
C ALA A 113 18.51 -34.06 9.90
N VAL A 114 19.06 -33.15 10.71
CA VAL A 114 20.03 -33.48 11.77
C VAL A 114 19.38 -34.37 12.83
N THR A 115 18.19 -34.02 13.33
CA THR A 115 17.46 -34.83 14.32
C THR A 115 17.17 -36.24 13.80
N THR A 116 16.72 -36.34 12.54
CA THR A 116 16.45 -37.65 11.90
C THR A 116 17.72 -38.49 11.77
N MET A 117 18.86 -37.86 11.44
CA MET A 117 20.15 -38.54 11.37
C MET A 117 20.66 -39.00 12.74
N THR A 118 20.51 -38.19 13.79
CA THR A 118 20.91 -38.57 15.15
C THR A 118 20.05 -39.70 15.70
N ASP A 119 18.74 -39.69 15.43
CA ASP A 119 17.84 -40.77 15.83
C ASP A 119 18.15 -42.09 15.10
N GLY A 120 18.46 -42.01 13.80
CA GLY A 120 18.91 -43.17 13.01
C GLY A 120 20.21 -43.77 13.53
N LEU A 121 21.19 -42.94 13.91
CA LEU A 121 22.45 -43.41 14.49
C LEU A 121 22.26 -44.02 15.89
N ASN A 122 21.40 -43.42 16.72
CA ASN A 122 21.14 -43.92 18.07
C ASN A 122 20.39 -45.27 18.06
N SER A 123 19.42 -45.42 17.14
CA SER A 123 18.72 -46.69 16.88
C SER A 123 19.68 -47.78 16.41
N ARG A 124 20.59 -47.44 15.49
CA ARG A 124 21.58 -48.37 14.94
C ARG A 124 22.62 -48.81 15.98
N SER A 125 23.07 -47.90 16.85
CA SER A 125 23.91 -48.21 18.02
C SER A 125 23.19 -49.15 19.01
N SER A 126 21.91 -48.91 19.27
CA SER A 126 21.11 -49.74 20.19
C SER A 126 20.88 -51.15 19.64
N GLY A 127 20.62 -51.28 18.33
CA GLY A 127 20.54 -52.59 17.67
C GLY A 127 21.84 -53.38 17.73
N MET A 128 22.98 -52.71 17.56
CA MET A 128 24.31 -53.33 17.61
C MET A 128 24.66 -53.84 19.02
N ARG A 129 24.28 -53.11 20.07
CA ARG A 129 24.41 -53.58 21.47
C ARG A 129 23.47 -54.74 21.79
N ALA A 130 22.29 -54.78 21.18
CA ALA A 130 21.36 -55.90 21.36
C ALA A 130 21.89 -57.18 20.71
N THR A 131 22.50 -57.08 19.53
CA THR A 131 23.15 -58.22 18.87
C THR A 131 24.38 -58.72 19.62
N ASP A 132 25.20 -57.82 20.19
CA ASP A 132 26.35 -58.22 21.00
C ASP A 132 25.93 -58.88 22.31
N ARG A 133 24.83 -58.42 22.94
CA ARG A 133 24.29 -59.03 24.15
C ARG A 133 23.75 -60.45 23.89
N GLN A 134 23.08 -60.67 22.77
CA GLN A 134 22.62 -61.99 22.32
C GLN A 134 23.80 -62.93 22.02
N ARG A 135 24.83 -62.43 21.35
CA ARG A 135 26.05 -63.21 21.07
C ARG A 135 26.74 -63.65 22.37
N ASN A 136 26.86 -62.75 23.36
CA ASN A 136 27.46 -63.09 24.66
C ASN A 136 26.61 -64.06 25.49
N SER A 137 25.28 -64.00 25.41
CA SER A 137 24.43 -64.99 26.11
C SER A 137 24.58 -66.39 25.53
N VAL A 138 24.68 -66.51 24.19
CA VAL A 138 24.87 -67.80 23.52
C VAL A 138 26.25 -68.40 23.83
N GLN A 139 27.29 -67.58 23.93
CA GLN A 139 28.61 -68.10 24.32
C GLN A 139 28.67 -68.60 25.77
N ARG A 140 27.91 -67.99 26.69
CA ARG A 140 27.83 -68.45 28.08
C ARG A 140 27.14 -69.81 28.21
N THR A 141 26.04 -70.02 27.49
CA THR A 141 25.36 -71.33 27.51
C THR A 141 26.22 -72.45 26.92
N LEU A 142 27.10 -72.14 25.98
CA LEU A 142 28.04 -73.12 25.41
C LEU A 142 29.23 -73.44 26.34
N GLN A 143 29.55 -72.57 27.30
CA GLN A 143 30.57 -72.82 28.31
C GLN A 143 30.04 -73.62 29.52
N GLU A 144 28.73 -73.63 29.77
CA GLU A 144 28.11 -74.39 30.86
C GLU A 144 27.84 -75.87 30.48
N GLU A 145 27.96 -76.26 29.21
CA GLU A 145 27.82 -77.65 28.73
C GLU A 145 29.16 -78.42 28.57
N GLN A 146 30.26 -77.92 29.16
CA GLN A 146 31.55 -78.64 29.26
C GLN A 146 31.93 -78.89 30.72
#